data_AF-A0A813J2M2-F1
#
_entry.id   AF-A0A813J2M2-F1
#
_cell.length_a   1.000
_cell.length_b   1.000
_cell.length_c   1.000
_cell.angle_alpha   90.00
_cell.angle_beta   90.00
_cell.angle_gamma   90.00
#
_symmetry.space_group_name_H-M   'P 1'
#
loop_
_entity.id
_entity.type
_entity.pdbx_description
1 polymer ?
#
loop_
_entity_poly.entity_id
_entity_poly.type
_entity_poly.pdbx_seq_one_letter_code
_entity_poly.pdbx_strand_id
1 'polypeptide(L)'
;ALEGEIWKEVLDRARKFQAGDVDVPSDAFATDVTGVVWAFNFAGMLDRGFYGQVRDVILQIGRVLDRQRPPGPGTGRVAAGFTAVGVPHVELDLPDRFVVHKPPGWEVDTADVGGARHMSQFLQS
;
A
#
# COMPACT_ATOMS: atom_id res chain seq x y z
N ALA A 1 -2.50 -24.69 19.31
CA ALA A 1 -3.46 -25.38 18.41
C ALA A 1 -4.24 -24.40 17.54
N LEU A 2 -4.84 -23.34 18.11
CA LEU A 2 -5.57 -22.30 17.38
C LEU A 2 -4.73 -21.48 16.37
N GLU A 3 -3.44 -21.24 16.66
CA GLU A 3 -2.55 -20.52 15.73
C GLU A 3 -2.50 -21.19 14.35
N GLY A 4 -2.28 -22.51 14.30
CA GLY A 4 -2.10 -23.24 13.04
C GLY A 4 -3.31 -23.21 12.10
N GLU A 5 -4.52 -23.02 12.63
CA GLU A 5 -5.75 -22.96 11.83
C GLU A 5 -5.96 -21.59 11.19
N ILE A 6 -5.78 -20.50 11.95
CA ILE A 6 -5.85 -19.14 11.41
C ILE A 6 -4.78 -18.95 10.32
N TRP A 7 -3.59 -19.53 10.52
CA TRP A 7 -2.51 -19.48 9.55
C TRP A 7 -2.81 -20.20 8.25
N LYS A 8 -3.40 -21.38 8.33
CA LYS A 8 -3.83 -22.12 7.15
C LYS A 8 -4.92 -21.35 6.40
N GLU A 9 -5.86 -20.75 7.11
CA GLU A 9 -6.95 -20.01 6.48
C GLU A 9 -6.45 -18.79 5.69
N VAL A 10 -5.57 -17.97 6.27
CA VAL A 10 -5.02 -16.79 5.56
C VAL A 10 -4.22 -17.20 4.34
N LEU A 11 -3.37 -18.22 4.46
CA LEU A 11 -2.58 -18.72 3.32
C LEU A 11 -3.44 -19.38 2.26
N ASP A 12 -4.49 -20.11 2.65
CA ASP A 12 -5.43 -20.73 1.71
C ASP A 12 -6.24 -19.68 0.95
N ARG A 13 -6.71 -18.62 1.63
CA ARG A 13 -7.35 -17.47 0.98
C ARG A 13 -6.40 -16.74 0.03
N ALA A 14 -5.15 -16.53 0.43
CA ALA A 14 -4.12 -15.92 -0.41
C ALA A 14 -3.84 -16.77 -1.67
N ARG A 15 -3.77 -18.10 -1.54
CA ARG A 15 -3.59 -19.02 -2.67
C ARG A 15 -4.80 -19.04 -3.59
N LYS A 16 -6.02 -19.09 -3.05
CA LYS A 16 -7.24 -19.03 -3.85
C LYS A 16 -7.34 -17.70 -4.61
N PHE A 17 -6.93 -16.59 -3.99
CA PHE A 17 -6.83 -15.31 -4.67
C PHE A 17 -5.83 -15.37 -5.83
N GLN A 18 -4.65 -15.96 -5.62
CA GLN A 18 -3.65 -16.16 -6.69
C GLN A 18 -4.16 -17.05 -7.83
N ALA A 19 -5.03 -18.02 -7.53
CA ALA A 19 -5.65 -18.90 -8.51
C ALA A 19 -6.83 -18.26 -9.28
N GLY A 20 -7.28 -17.07 -8.86
CA GLY A 20 -8.48 -16.43 -9.42
C GLY A 20 -9.79 -17.06 -8.95
N ASP A 21 -9.76 -17.86 -7.89
CA ASP A 21 -10.87 -18.68 -7.38
C ASP A 21 -11.72 -17.98 -6.29
N VAL A 22 -11.44 -16.70 -6.00
CA VAL A 22 -12.12 -15.95 -4.93
C VAL A 22 -12.85 -14.76 -5.51
N ASP A 23 -14.18 -14.74 -5.33
CA ASP A 23 -15.08 -13.63 -5.66
C ASP A 23 -15.06 -12.53 -4.57
N VAL A 24 -13.87 -12.24 -4.02
CA VAL A 24 -13.68 -11.20 -3.01
C VAL A 24 -13.03 -10.00 -3.68
N PRO A 25 -13.62 -8.79 -3.55
CA PRO A 25 -13.02 -7.55 -4.02
C PRO A 25 -11.58 -7.41 -3.51
N SER A 26 -10.64 -7.12 -4.42
CA SER A 26 -9.20 -7.14 -4.13
C SER A 26 -8.78 -6.13 -3.07
N ASP A 27 -9.52 -5.04 -2.93
CA ASP A 27 -9.40 -3.99 -1.91
C ASP A 27 -9.82 -4.45 -0.52
N ALA A 28 -10.94 -5.18 -0.42
CA ALA A 28 -11.40 -5.79 0.83
C ALA A 28 -10.38 -6.82 1.34
N PHE A 29 -9.88 -7.68 0.45
CA PHE A 29 -8.87 -8.67 0.81
C PHE A 29 -7.54 -8.03 1.27
N ALA A 30 -7.07 -6.98 0.57
CA ALA A 30 -5.86 -6.26 0.96
C ALA A 30 -6.00 -5.59 2.35
N THR A 31 -7.17 -5.05 2.65
CA THR A 31 -7.48 -4.44 3.96
C THR A 31 -7.44 -5.49 5.07
N ASP A 32 -8.09 -6.63 4.88
CA ASP A 32 -8.10 -7.73 5.85
C ASP A 32 -6.69 -8.26 6.13
N VAL A 33 -5.91 -8.49 5.07
CA VAL A 33 -4.54 -9.00 5.18
C VAL A 33 -3.63 -7.99 5.90
N THR A 34 -3.80 -6.70 5.65
CA THR A 34 -3.03 -5.65 6.34
C THR A 34 -3.38 -5.61 7.84
N GLY A 35 -4.66 -5.77 8.19
CA GLY A 35 -5.11 -5.87 9.58
C GLY A 35 -4.50 -7.06 10.31
N VAL A 36 -4.42 -8.21 9.65
CA VAL A 36 -3.77 -9.42 10.19
C VAL A 36 -2.28 -9.15 10.45
N VAL A 37 -1.53 -8.64 9.47
CA VAL A 37 -0.10 -8.32 9.65
C VAL A 37 0.11 -7.34 10.80
N TRP A 38 -0.73 -6.32 10.92
CA TRP A 38 -0.65 -5.35 12.00
C TRP A 38 -0.85 -6.01 13.37
N ALA A 39 -1.88 -6.85 13.52
CA ALA A 39 -2.16 -7.53 14.78
C ALA A 39 -1.01 -8.44 15.21
N PHE A 40 -0.41 -9.18 14.27
CA PHE A 40 0.73 -10.05 14.57
C PHE A 40 2.01 -9.26 14.89
N ASN A 41 2.24 -8.14 14.21
CA ASN A 41 3.36 -7.25 14.54
C ASN A 41 3.20 -6.68 15.96
N PHE A 42 2.00 -6.21 16.31
CA PHE A 42 1.68 -5.67 17.62
C PHE A 42 1.88 -6.71 18.74
N ALA A 43 1.48 -7.95 18.49
CA ALA A 43 1.67 -9.05 19.44
C ALA A 43 3.13 -9.55 19.54
N GLY A 44 4.06 -9.02 18.74
CA GLY A 44 5.44 -9.51 18.68
C GLY A 44 5.60 -10.90 18.05
N MET A 45 4.59 -11.33 17.29
CA MET A 45 4.48 -12.69 16.73
C MET A 45 4.67 -12.71 15.21
N LEU A 46 5.02 -11.58 14.60
CA LEU A 46 5.23 -11.49 13.16
C LEU A 46 6.54 -12.15 12.76
N ASP A 47 6.44 -13.37 12.25
CA ASP A 47 7.58 -14.07 11.64
C ASP A 47 8.01 -13.38 10.33
N ARG A 48 9.33 -13.36 10.08
CA ARG A 48 9.91 -12.72 8.87
C ARG A 48 9.54 -13.47 7.59
N GLY A 49 9.48 -14.79 7.63
CA GLY A 49 9.08 -15.62 6.49
C GLY A 49 7.62 -15.37 6.13
N PHE A 50 6.74 -15.31 7.13
CA PHE A 50 5.33 -14.99 6.94
C PHE A 50 5.13 -13.58 6.38
N TYR A 51 5.80 -12.57 6.94
CA TYR A 51 5.76 -11.21 6.40
C TYR A 51 6.18 -11.17 4.93
N GLY A 52 7.21 -11.93 4.56
CA GLY A 52 7.65 -12.07 3.17
C GLY A 52 6.55 -12.63 2.26
N GLN A 53 5.88 -13.71 2.67
CA GLN A 53 4.79 -14.32 1.90
C GLN A 53 3.60 -13.36 1.73
N VAL A 54 3.18 -12.69 2.81
CA VAL A 54 2.08 -11.72 2.76
C VAL A 54 2.44 -10.54 1.86
N ARG A 55 3.65 -10.01 1.98
CA ARG A 55 4.17 -8.96 1.10
C ARG A 55 4.08 -9.37 -0.37
N ASP A 56 4.52 -10.58 -0.70
CA ASP A 56 4.51 -11.06 -2.09
C ASP A 56 3.09 -11.17 -2.65
N VAL A 57 2.12 -11.62 -1.84
CA VAL A 57 0.69 -11.66 -2.21
C VAL A 57 0.13 -10.27 -2.44
N ILE A 58 0.36 -9.32 -1.52
CA ILE A 58 -0.10 -7.92 -1.67
C ILE A 58 0.51 -7.29 -2.93
N LEU A 59 1.80 -7.50 -3.18
CA LEU A 59 2.47 -7.00 -4.37
C LEU A 59 1.89 -7.62 -5.65
N GLN A 60 1.55 -8.90 -5.62
CA GLN A 60 0.90 -9.56 -6.76
C GLN A 60 -0.49 -8.98 -7.04
N ILE A 61 -1.30 -8.73 -5.99
CA ILE A 61 -2.58 -8.04 -6.11
C ILE A 61 -2.39 -6.68 -6.77
N GLY A 62 -1.44 -5.88 -6.25
CA GLY A 62 -1.12 -4.56 -6.81
C GLY A 62 -0.76 -4.63 -8.29
N ARG A 63 0.07 -5.59 -8.71
CA ARG A 63 0.42 -5.79 -10.13
C ARG A 63 -0.76 -6.17 -11.00
N VAL A 64 -1.72 -6.94 -10.49
CA VAL A 64 -2.94 -7.29 -11.24
C VAL A 64 -3.81 -6.04 -11.43
N LEU A 65 -4.02 -5.27 -10.37
CA LEU A 65 -4.76 -4.01 -10.42
C LEU A 65 -4.11 -3.00 -11.38
N ASP A 66 -2.77 -2.90 -11.34
CA ASP A 66 -2.01 -2.03 -12.23
C ASP A 66 -2.18 -2.40 -13.72
N ARG A 67 -2.30 -3.69 -14.05
CA ARG A 67 -2.54 -4.15 -15.44
C ARG A 67 -3.96 -3.90 -15.92
N GLN A 68 -4.93 -3.97 -15.01
CA GLN A 68 -6.35 -3.73 -15.34
C GLN A 68 -6.65 -2.25 -15.50
N ARG A 69 -5.80 -1.36 -14.95
CA ARG A 69 -5.97 0.07 -15.07
C ARG A 69 -5.62 0.50 -16.50
N PRO A 70 -6.56 1.08 -17.26
CA PRO A 70 -6.24 1.59 -18.59
C PRO A 70 -5.16 2.67 -18.47
N PRO A 71 -4.24 2.77 -19.45
CA PRO A 71 -3.29 3.86 -19.47
C PRO A 71 -4.07 5.17 -19.47
N GLY A 72 -3.90 5.97 -18.43
CA GLY A 72 -4.50 7.29 -18.37
C GLY A 72 -3.89 8.23 -19.44
N PRO A 73 -4.43 9.44 -19.59
CA PRO A 73 -3.96 10.43 -20.57
C PRO A 73 -2.60 11.10 -20.25
N GLY A 74 -1.98 10.81 -19.13
CA GLY A 74 -0.68 11.39 -18.75
C GLY A 74 0.48 10.94 -19.64
N THR A 75 1.55 11.73 -19.61
CA THR A 75 2.71 11.52 -20.49
C THR A 75 3.85 10.75 -19.82
N GLY A 76 3.66 10.29 -18.57
CA GLY A 76 4.72 9.64 -17.79
C GLY A 76 5.91 10.56 -17.61
N ARG A 77 5.73 11.65 -16.85
CA ARG A 77 6.78 12.64 -16.64
C ARG A 77 7.53 12.31 -15.36
N VAL A 78 8.83 12.09 -15.47
CA VAL A 78 9.71 12.23 -14.31
C VAL A 78 9.86 13.72 -14.07
N ALA A 79 9.37 14.20 -12.93
CA ALA A 79 9.55 15.59 -12.55
C ALA A 79 11.00 15.77 -12.07
N ALA A 80 11.91 15.91 -13.04
CA ALA A 80 13.30 16.23 -12.78
C ALA A 80 13.40 17.68 -12.29
N GLY A 81 13.17 17.89 -11.00
CA GLY A 81 13.31 19.19 -10.36
C GLY A 81 13.94 19.01 -8.99
N PHE A 82 15.16 19.53 -8.82
CA PHE A 82 15.74 19.76 -7.51
C PHE A 82 14.74 20.56 -6.68
N THR A 83 14.17 19.94 -5.66
CA THR A 83 13.22 20.58 -4.76
C THR A 83 13.91 21.04 -3.50
N ALA A 84 13.42 22.16 -2.95
CA ALA A 84 13.96 22.73 -1.74
C ALA A 84 13.90 21.68 -0.61
N VAL A 85 15.00 21.53 0.12
CA VAL A 85 15.11 20.59 1.24
C VAL A 85 13.97 20.85 2.23
N GLY A 86 13.18 19.80 2.54
CA GLY A 86 12.08 19.89 3.51
C GLY A 86 10.71 20.25 2.90
N VAL A 87 10.60 20.38 1.58
CA VAL A 87 9.33 20.57 0.86
C VAL A 87 8.96 19.30 0.09
N PRO A 88 7.70 18.84 0.14
CA PRO A 88 7.25 17.71 -0.66
C PRO A 88 7.38 18.01 -2.14
N HIS A 89 7.62 16.97 -2.92
CA HIS A 89 7.65 17.11 -4.37
C HIS A 89 7.21 15.85 -5.07
N VAL A 90 6.67 16.02 -6.28
CA VAL A 90 6.36 14.89 -7.16
C VAL A 90 7.67 14.37 -7.73
N GLU A 91 8.01 13.13 -7.43
CA GLU A 91 9.16 12.41 -7.99
C GLU A 91 8.79 11.80 -9.35
N LEU A 92 7.55 11.33 -9.48
CA LEU A 92 7.03 10.68 -10.68
C LEU A 92 5.57 11.06 -10.90
N ASP A 93 5.24 11.55 -12.09
CA ASP A 93 3.89 11.90 -12.51
C ASP A 93 3.44 10.91 -13.61
N LEU A 94 2.65 9.92 -13.21
CA LEU A 94 2.07 8.93 -14.10
C LEU A 94 0.63 9.33 -14.45
N PRO A 95 0.07 8.76 -15.53
CA PRO A 95 -1.27 9.11 -15.98
C PRO A 95 -2.41 8.97 -14.97
N ASP A 96 -2.24 8.11 -13.99
CA ASP A 96 -3.28 7.63 -13.09
C ASP A 96 -2.89 7.77 -11.61
N ARG A 97 -1.65 8.18 -11.34
CA ARG A 97 -1.06 8.31 -10.01
C ARG A 97 0.18 9.18 -10.06
N PHE A 98 0.60 9.68 -8.92
CA PHE A 98 1.88 10.33 -8.77
C PHE A 98 2.61 9.75 -7.55
N VAL A 99 3.93 9.80 -7.58
CA VAL A 99 4.80 9.44 -6.45
C VAL A 99 5.28 10.76 -5.84
N VAL A 100 4.95 11.00 -4.58
CA VAL A 100 5.43 12.16 -3.83
C VAL A 100 6.56 11.72 -2.91
N HIS A 101 7.68 12.42 -2.96
CA HIS A 101 8.68 12.35 -1.91
C HIS A 101 8.23 13.20 -0.72
N LYS A 102 7.95 12.55 0.42
CA LYS A 102 7.50 13.19 1.65
C LYS A 102 8.67 13.41 2.61
N PRO A 103 9.11 14.66 2.87
CA PRO A 103 10.17 14.93 3.84
C PRO A 103 9.69 14.75 5.29
N PRO A 104 10.61 14.69 6.27
CA PRO A 104 10.28 14.70 7.69
C PRO A 104 9.42 15.91 8.08
N GLY A 105 8.56 15.77 9.08
CA GLY A 105 7.68 16.84 9.57
C GLY A 105 6.39 17.08 8.75
N TRP A 106 6.18 16.28 7.70
CA TRP A 106 4.93 16.23 6.95
C TRP A 106 4.12 14.98 7.32
N GLU A 107 2.81 15.12 7.45
CA GLU A 107 1.88 14.04 7.74
C GLU A 107 0.97 13.80 6.53
N VAL A 108 0.66 12.53 6.29
CA VAL A 108 -0.46 12.16 5.41
C VAL A 108 -1.70 12.37 6.25
N ASP A 109 -2.71 13.08 5.73
CA ASP A 109 -3.90 13.44 6.50
C ASP A 109 -4.54 12.20 7.14
N THR A 110 -4.33 12.06 8.44
CA THR A 110 -5.06 11.13 9.30
C THR A 110 -6.15 11.90 10.03
N ALA A 111 -7.17 11.21 10.54
CA ALA A 111 -8.21 11.85 11.36
C ALA A 111 -7.67 12.46 12.67
N ASP A 112 -6.39 12.24 12.99
CA ASP A 112 -5.71 12.83 14.15
C ASP A 112 -5.31 14.28 13.92
N VAL A 113 -5.60 15.10 14.94
CA VAL A 113 -5.38 16.55 14.99
C VAL A 113 -3.95 16.83 15.46
N GLY A 114 -2.96 16.48 14.62
CA GLY A 114 -1.56 16.82 14.83
C GLY A 114 -1.24 18.28 14.46
N GLY A 115 -0.11 18.79 14.94
CA GLY A 115 0.41 20.12 14.56
C GLY A 115 1.37 20.11 13.35
N ALA A 116 1.50 18.99 12.65
CA ALA A 116 2.42 18.83 11.54
C ALA A 116 1.90 19.50 10.26
N ARG A 117 2.75 19.59 9.23
CA ARG A 117 2.32 20.05 7.90
C ARG A 117 1.59 18.92 7.18
N HIS A 118 0.46 19.25 6.56
CA HIS A 118 -0.42 18.25 5.96
C HIS A 118 -0.17 18.09 4.46
N MET A 119 -0.07 16.84 3.98
CA MET A 119 0.15 16.56 2.56
C MET A 119 -1.01 17.03 1.67
N SER A 120 -2.26 17.01 2.15
CA SER A 120 -3.41 17.57 1.43
C SER A 120 -3.17 19.00 0.95
N GLN A 121 -2.55 19.84 1.77
CA GLN A 121 -2.30 21.25 1.45
C GLN A 121 -1.36 21.41 0.25
N PHE A 122 -0.36 20.54 0.13
CA PHE A 122 0.54 20.52 -1.04
C PHE A 122 -0.16 19.95 -2.28
N LEU A 123 -1.01 18.95 -2.13
CA LEU A 123 -1.72 18.33 -3.26
C LEU A 123 -2.84 19.21 -3.83
N GLN A 124 -3.28 20.21 -3.07
CA GLN A 124 -4.33 21.15 -3.46
C GLN A 124 -3.80 22.46 -4.06
N SER A 125 -2.49 22.72 -4.00
CA SER A 125 -1.85 23.93 -4.54
C SER A 125 -1.49 23.79 -6.01
#